data_AF-F3PPC1-F1
#
_entry.id   AF-F3PPC1-F1
#
_cell.length_a   1.000
_cell.length_b   1.000
_cell.length_c   1.000
_cell.angle_alpha   90.00
_cell.angle_beta   90.00
_cell.angle_gamma   90.00
#
_symmetry.space_group_name_H-M   'P 1'
#
loop_
_entity.id
_entity.type
_entity.pdbx_description
1 polymer ?
#
loop_
_entity_poly.entity_id
_entity_poly.type
_entity_poly.pdbx_seq_one_letter_code
_entity_poly.pdbx_strand_id
1 'polypeptide(L)'
;MEKLLERNAALALYFANHKHILDMQSEKSKVMHCGDEFYALSKIGPYTFAPYMVAARDNSKFCASVISPTQTPWGEWKHSICVKHTIIISQDISGNNITEDEAHYVNGILNSSIVREYIHSTFKTNGFSLNKAHLCIPKYEMGNVRCMRISQLSKEATGNEAKREDIIALLTKEYVRLCRETKKSRII
;
A
#
# COMPACT_ATOMS: atom_id res chain seq x y z
N MET A 1 6.33 10.11 27.07
CA MET A 1 5.68 11.38 27.44
C MET A 1 6.67 12.55 27.56
N GLU A 2 7.79 12.39 28.28
CA GLU A 2 8.79 13.45 28.52
C GLU A 2 9.30 14.13 27.23
N LYS A 3 9.75 13.33 26.24
CA LYS A 3 10.18 13.86 24.94
C LYS A 3 9.10 14.66 24.20
N LEU A 4 7.82 14.32 24.39
CA LEU A 4 6.71 15.04 23.77
C LEU A 4 6.42 16.35 24.51
N LEU A 5 6.51 16.34 25.84
CA LEU A 5 6.40 17.55 26.66
C LEU A 5 7.48 18.58 26.30
N GLU A 6 8.73 18.14 26.12
CA GLU A 6 9.85 18.99 25.72
C GLU A 6 9.65 19.61 24.33
N ARG A 7 9.15 18.83 23.36
CA ARG A 7 8.97 19.29 21.97
C ARG A 7 7.68 20.08 21.75
N ASN A 8 6.60 19.69 22.42
CA ASN A 8 5.28 20.28 22.27
C ASN A 8 4.40 20.01 23.51
N ALA A 9 4.57 20.86 24.52
CA ALA A 9 3.83 20.75 25.78
C ALA A 9 2.30 20.78 25.60
N ALA A 10 1.79 21.60 24.67
CA ALA A 10 0.35 21.69 24.41
C ALA A 10 -0.23 20.36 23.90
N LEU A 11 0.45 19.71 22.96
CA LEU A 11 0.03 18.40 22.45
C LEU A 11 0.13 17.31 23.52
N ALA A 12 1.19 17.33 24.32
CA ALA A 12 1.34 16.39 25.43
C ALA A 12 0.19 16.54 26.45
N LEU A 13 -0.09 17.77 26.89
CA LEU A 13 -1.22 18.07 27.79
C LEU A 13 -2.55 17.65 27.17
N TYR A 14 -2.75 17.88 25.88
CA TYR A 14 -3.94 17.43 25.16
C TYR A 14 -4.11 15.91 25.25
N PHE A 15 -3.08 15.12 24.94
CA PHE A 15 -3.19 13.65 25.07
C PHE A 15 -3.40 13.20 26.51
N ALA A 16 -2.73 13.80 27.49
CA ALA A 16 -2.94 13.48 28.90
C ALA A 16 -4.38 13.71 29.35
N ASN A 17 -4.95 14.88 29.02
CA ASN A 17 -6.32 15.23 29.38
C ASN A 17 -7.37 14.32 28.74
N HIS A 18 -7.06 13.73 27.58
CA HIS A 18 -7.95 12.83 26.84
C HIS A 18 -7.55 11.36 26.93
N LYS A 19 -6.67 10.97 27.85
CA LYS A 19 -6.22 9.58 28.01
C LYS A 19 -7.38 8.60 28.15
N HIS A 20 -8.41 8.98 28.91
CA HIS A 20 -9.60 8.14 29.10
C HIS A 20 -10.30 7.79 27.77
N ILE A 21 -10.27 8.67 26.77
CA ILE A 21 -10.81 8.42 25.43
C ILE A 21 -9.93 7.44 24.67
N LEU A 22 -8.60 7.65 24.72
CA LEU A 22 -7.62 6.78 24.05
C LEU A 22 -7.64 5.36 24.63
N ASP A 23 -7.93 5.21 25.92
CA ASP A 23 -8.04 3.93 26.60
C ASP A 23 -9.32 3.14 26.21
N MET A 24 -10.32 3.80 25.60
CA MET A 24 -11.53 3.13 25.08
C MET A 24 -11.27 2.27 23.83
N GLN A 25 -10.05 2.29 23.29
CA GLN A 25 -9.65 1.38 22.21
C GLN A 25 -9.81 -0.09 22.63
N SER A 26 -10.16 -0.95 21.67
CA SER A 26 -10.26 -2.38 21.94
C SER A 26 -8.91 -2.98 22.35
N GLU A 27 -8.93 -4.01 23.19
CA GLU A 27 -7.71 -4.72 23.63
C GLU A 27 -6.87 -5.19 22.45
N LYS A 28 -7.51 -5.66 21.37
CA LYS A 28 -6.82 -6.02 20.13
C LYS A 28 -6.05 -4.84 19.52
N SER A 29 -6.62 -3.64 19.53
CA SER A 29 -5.95 -2.44 19.00
C SER A 29 -4.79 -2.02 19.89
N LYS A 30 -4.96 -2.11 21.21
CA LYS A 30 -3.89 -1.89 22.20
C LYS A 30 -2.74 -2.86 21.99
N VAL A 31 -2.98 -4.15 21.75
CA VAL A 31 -1.90 -5.12 21.46
C VAL A 31 -1.15 -4.80 20.14
N MET A 32 -1.79 -4.14 19.17
CA MET A 32 -1.21 -3.81 17.87
C MET A 32 -0.55 -2.42 17.80
N HIS A 33 -0.48 -1.66 18.90
CA HIS A 33 0.21 -0.37 18.93
C HIS A 33 1.69 -0.49 18.59
N CYS A 34 2.23 0.52 17.92
CA CYS A 34 3.65 0.61 17.57
C CYS A 34 4.34 1.65 18.49
N GLY A 35 4.67 1.25 19.72
CA GLY A 35 5.33 2.07 20.75
C GLY A 35 4.77 1.80 22.15
N ASP A 36 5.44 2.25 23.22
CA ASP A 36 5.04 1.95 24.61
C ASP A 36 4.15 3.02 25.26
N GLU A 37 3.91 4.11 24.55
CA GLU A 37 3.13 5.24 25.07
C GLU A 37 1.63 4.97 24.97
N PHE A 38 0.84 5.47 25.92
CA PHE A 38 -0.64 5.28 25.92
C PHE A 38 -1.35 5.88 24.69
N TYR A 39 -0.68 6.81 23.99
CA TYR A 39 -1.16 7.44 22.76
C TYR A 39 -0.58 6.79 21.49
N ALA A 40 0.16 5.68 21.60
CA ALA A 40 0.71 4.99 20.45
C ALA A 40 -0.41 4.42 19.56
N LEU A 41 -0.28 4.63 18.26
CA LEU A 41 -1.26 4.19 17.28
C LEU A 41 -0.95 2.78 16.79
N SER A 42 -2.00 2.01 16.54
CA SER A 42 -1.86 0.70 15.90
C SER A 42 -1.55 0.83 14.42
N LYS A 43 -0.65 -0.02 13.90
CA LYS A 43 -0.37 -0.15 12.46
C LYS A 43 0.07 1.18 11.80
N ILE A 44 0.81 1.99 12.54
CA ILE A 44 1.47 3.20 12.01
C ILE A 44 2.98 2.97 12.09
N GLY A 45 3.69 3.29 11.01
CA GLY A 45 5.14 3.17 10.93
C GLY A 45 5.72 4.03 9.82
N PRO A 46 7.04 3.93 9.54
CA PRO A 46 7.68 4.69 8.46
C PRO A 46 6.96 4.54 7.10
N TYR A 47 6.48 3.33 6.80
CA TYR A 47 5.68 3.03 5.61
C TYR A 47 4.41 3.88 5.48
N THR A 48 3.81 4.33 6.59
CA THR A 48 2.58 5.13 6.59
C THR A 48 2.79 6.52 6.00
N PHE A 49 4.02 7.04 6.09
CA PHE A 49 4.37 8.41 5.69
C PHE A 49 5.15 8.45 4.38
N ALA A 50 5.26 7.34 3.66
CA ALA A 50 5.90 7.29 2.36
C ALA A 50 5.13 8.15 1.35
N PRO A 51 5.82 8.85 0.42
CA PRO A 51 5.19 9.77 -0.51
C PRO A 51 4.26 9.07 -1.51
N TYR A 52 4.68 7.89 -1.97
CA TYR A 52 3.92 7.05 -2.88
C TYR A 52 3.59 5.73 -2.21
N MET A 53 2.36 5.27 -2.38
CA MET A 53 1.91 3.99 -1.86
C MET A 53 0.87 3.37 -2.78
N VAL A 54 0.71 2.04 -2.68
CA VAL A 54 -0.38 1.30 -3.28
C VAL A 54 -1.34 0.89 -2.18
N ALA A 55 -2.59 1.33 -2.29
CA ALA A 55 -3.67 0.93 -1.42
C ALA A 55 -4.55 -0.10 -2.13
N ALA A 56 -4.82 -1.23 -1.49
CA ALA A 56 -5.76 -2.24 -1.97
C ALA A 56 -6.86 -2.49 -0.95
N ARG A 57 -8.09 -2.74 -1.42
CA ARG A 57 -9.19 -3.15 -0.55
C ARG A 57 -8.90 -4.51 0.08
N ASP A 58 -9.14 -4.63 1.39
CA ASP A 58 -8.94 -5.87 2.14
C ASP A 58 -10.19 -6.76 2.21
N ASN A 59 -11.29 -6.37 1.55
CA ASN A 59 -12.55 -7.08 1.56
C ASN A 59 -13.38 -6.76 0.30
N SER A 60 -14.56 -7.38 0.21
CA SER A 60 -15.59 -7.26 -0.83
C SER A 60 -15.06 -7.52 -2.24
N LYS A 61 -14.48 -6.50 -2.86
CA LYS A 61 -13.91 -6.51 -4.21
C LYS A 61 -12.44 -6.14 -4.13
N PHE A 62 -11.57 -7.06 -4.57
CA PHE A 62 -10.14 -6.78 -4.62
C PHE A 62 -9.84 -5.82 -5.78
N CYS A 63 -9.38 -4.63 -5.44
CA CYS A 63 -8.86 -3.62 -6.35
C CYS A 63 -7.78 -2.82 -5.65
N ALA A 64 -6.83 -2.29 -6.41
CA ALA A 64 -5.76 -1.46 -5.92
C ALA A 64 -5.73 -0.09 -6.63
N SER A 65 -5.18 0.92 -5.96
CA SER A 65 -4.88 2.23 -6.53
C SER A 65 -3.55 2.74 -6.01
N VAL A 66 -2.86 3.52 -6.84
CA VAL A 66 -1.75 4.37 -6.38
C VAL A 66 -2.32 5.55 -5.61
N ILE A 67 -1.63 5.90 -4.53
CA ILE A 67 -1.83 7.10 -3.75
C ILE A 67 -0.54 7.89 -3.84
N SER A 68 -0.68 9.14 -4.28
CA SER A 68 0.38 10.13 -4.37
C SER A 68 0.09 11.27 -3.40
N PRO A 69 1.06 12.17 -3.15
CA PRO A 69 0.77 13.44 -2.52
C PRO A 69 -0.27 14.19 -3.36
N THR A 70 -1.20 14.87 -2.70
CA THR A 70 -2.24 15.67 -3.36
C THR A 70 -2.16 17.11 -2.84
N GLN A 71 -2.30 18.07 -3.75
CA GLN A 71 -2.44 19.46 -3.37
C GLN A 71 -3.84 19.70 -2.78
N THR A 72 -3.88 20.24 -1.57
CA THR A 72 -5.12 20.59 -0.90
C THR A 72 -5.74 21.84 -1.53
N PRO A 73 -7.05 22.09 -1.33
CA PRO A 73 -7.69 23.33 -1.78
C PRO A 73 -7.04 24.62 -1.26
N TRP A 74 -6.25 24.55 -0.18
CA TRP A 74 -5.52 25.67 0.42
C TRP A 74 -4.03 25.72 0.05
N GLY A 75 -3.61 24.96 -0.98
CA GLY A 75 -2.29 25.10 -1.62
C GLY A 75 -1.16 24.27 -1.00
N GLU A 76 -1.43 23.46 0.01
CA GLU A 76 -0.42 22.60 0.64
C GLU A 76 -0.39 21.19 0.02
N TRP A 77 0.79 20.61 -0.12
CA TRP A 77 0.90 19.19 -0.46
C TRP A 77 0.72 18.33 0.79
N LYS A 78 -0.25 17.41 0.75
CA LYS A 78 -0.49 16.45 1.84
C LYS A 78 -0.43 15.03 1.33
N HIS A 79 0.10 14.16 2.19
CA HIS A 79 0.06 12.71 2.02
C HIS A 79 -1.27 12.17 2.55
N SER A 80 -1.88 11.26 1.80
CA SER A 80 -3.05 10.55 2.31
C SER A 80 -2.61 9.43 3.25
N ILE A 81 -3.22 9.37 4.42
CA ILE A 81 -3.00 8.27 5.38
C ILE A 81 -4.18 7.32 5.26
N CYS A 82 -3.93 6.14 4.69
CA CYS A 82 -4.94 5.10 4.65
C CYS A 82 -5.20 4.53 6.04
N VAL A 83 -6.45 4.58 6.46
CA VAL A 83 -6.92 3.97 7.71
C VAL A 83 -7.48 2.57 7.44
N LYS A 84 -8.27 2.03 8.38
CA LYS A 84 -8.81 0.66 8.37
C LYS A 84 -9.38 0.22 7.01
N HIS A 85 -9.39 -1.10 6.80
CA HIS A 85 -9.87 -1.79 5.59
C HIS A 85 -9.04 -1.57 4.32
N THR A 86 -7.76 -1.25 4.50
CA THR A 86 -6.81 -1.01 3.42
C THR A 86 -5.53 -1.78 3.65
N ILE A 87 -5.09 -2.52 2.62
CA ILE A 87 -3.74 -3.06 2.51
C ILE A 87 -2.87 -1.97 1.90
N ILE A 88 -1.73 -1.68 2.50
CA ILE A 88 -0.81 -0.63 2.04
C ILE A 88 0.53 -1.27 1.67
N ILE A 89 1.07 -0.91 0.50
CA ILE A 89 2.43 -1.22 0.09
C ILE A 89 3.10 0.10 -0.28
N SER A 90 4.12 0.49 0.47
CA SER A 90 4.83 1.75 0.24
C SER A 90 6.34 1.64 0.40
N GLN A 91 6.83 0.45 0.78
CA GLN A 91 8.24 0.15 0.93
C GLN A 91 8.59 -1.20 0.30
N ASP A 92 9.83 -1.33 -0.16
CA ASP A 92 10.40 -2.61 -0.57
C ASP A 92 10.78 -3.47 0.66
N ILE A 93 11.22 -4.70 0.41
CA ILE A 93 11.63 -5.64 1.48
C ILE A 93 12.84 -5.17 2.29
N SER A 94 13.57 -4.16 1.80
CA SER A 94 14.71 -3.54 2.46
C SER A 94 14.30 -2.27 3.25
N GLY A 95 13.01 -1.92 3.25
CA GLY A 95 12.48 -0.75 3.94
C GLY A 95 12.64 0.57 3.18
N ASN A 96 13.05 0.54 1.91
CA ASN A 96 13.15 1.74 1.07
C ASN A 96 11.76 2.15 0.58
N ASN A 97 11.45 3.45 0.59
CA ASN A 97 10.20 3.95 0.01
C ASN A 97 10.16 3.66 -1.50
N ILE A 98 9.02 3.18 -1.97
CA ILE A 98 8.80 2.96 -3.40
C ILE A 98 8.68 4.29 -4.14
N THR A 99 9.13 4.31 -5.39
CA THR A 99 8.93 5.46 -6.29
C THR A 99 7.51 5.47 -6.88
N GLU A 100 7.11 6.55 -7.54
CA GLU A 100 5.84 6.61 -8.27
C GLU A 100 5.73 5.50 -9.34
N ASP A 101 6.80 5.28 -10.11
CA ASP A 101 6.83 4.27 -11.15
C ASP A 101 6.72 2.86 -10.56
N GLU A 102 7.38 2.62 -9.42
CA GLU A 102 7.28 1.36 -8.70
C GLU A 102 5.89 1.16 -8.08
N ALA A 103 5.27 2.21 -7.55
CA ALA A 103 3.89 2.16 -7.07
C ALA A 103 2.92 1.81 -8.22
N HIS A 104 3.07 2.44 -9.38
CA HIS A 104 2.27 2.09 -10.55
C HIS A 104 2.56 0.67 -11.06
N TYR A 105 3.81 0.21 -10.99
CA TYR A 105 4.18 -1.17 -11.32
C TYR A 105 3.45 -2.17 -10.41
N VAL A 106 3.51 -1.99 -9.08
CA VAL A 106 2.80 -2.84 -8.12
C VAL A 106 1.29 -2.77 -8.32
N ASN A 107 0.74 -1.57 -8.51
CA ASN A 107 -0.68 -1.36 -8.81
C ASN A 107 -1.14 -2.11 -10.07
N GLY A 108 -0.30 -2.13 -11.11
CA GLY A 108 -0.57 -2.84 -12.36
C GLY A 108 -0.61 -4.36 -12.16
N ILE A 109 0.32 -4.91 -11.37
CA ILE A 109 0.32 -6.34 -11.01
C ILE A 109 -0.94 -6.69 -10.23
N LEU A 110 -1.26 -5.94 -9.17
CA LEU A 110 -2.40 -6.24 -8.30
C LEU A 110 -3.75 -6.14 -9.03
N ASN A 111 -3.87 -5.25 -10.01
CA ASN A 111 -5.09 -5.11 -10.81
C ASN A 111 -5.15 -6.01 -12.04
N SER A 112 -4.09 -6.77 -12.36
CA SER A 112 -4.15 -7.77 -13.44
C SER A 112 -5.24 -8.81 -13.16
N SER A 113 -5.92 -9.28 -14.22
CA SER A 113 -7.04 -10.22 -14.07
C SER A 113 -6.61 -11.51 -13.36
N ILE A 114 -5.43 -12.04 -13.70
CA ILE A 114 -4.89 -13.25 -13.08
C ILE A 114 -4.67 -13.11 -11.57
N VAL A 115 -4.20 -11.94 -11.10
CA VAL A 115 -4.02 -11.69 -9.66
C VAL A 115 -5.37 -11.49 -8.96
N ARG A 116 -6.28 -10.71 -9.57
CA ARG A 116 -7.63 -10.50 -9.02
C ARG A 116 -8.39 -11.81 -8.87
N GLU A 117 -8.40 -12.64 -9.90
CA GLU A 117 -9.02 -13.98 -9.89
C GLU A 117 -8.36 -14.90 -8.86
N TYR A 118 -7.04 -14.88 -8.75
CA TYR A 118 -6.32 -15.64 -7.74
C TYR A 118 -6.71 -15.24 -6.31
N ILE A 119 -6.77 -13.94 -6.01
CA ILE A 119 -7.18 -13.46 -4.69
C ILE A 119 -8.63 -13.88 -4.38
N HIS A 120 -9.54 -13.69 -5.34
CA HIS A 120 -10.95 -14.03 -5.15
C HIS A 120 -11.23 -15.54 -5.07
N SER A 121 -10.39 -16.38 -5.66
CA SER A 121 -10.48 -17.84 -5.53
C SER A 121 -9.80 -18.38 -4.27
N THR A 122 -8.81 -17.65 -3.73
CA THR A 122 -8.06 -18.08 -2.54
C THR A 122 -8.70 -17.65 -1.23
N PHE A 123 -9.33 -16.47 -1.19
CA PHE A 123 -9.82 -15.85 0.04
C PHE A 123 -11.34 -15.66 0.05
N LYS A 124 -11.93 -15.70 1.25
CA LYS A 124 -13.30 -15.23 1.45
C LYS A 124 -13.36 -13.71 1.28
N THR A 125 -14.48 -13.21 0.78
CA THR A 125 -14.67 -11.78 0.49
C THR A 125 -14.66 -10.88 1.73
N ASN A 126 -14.72 -11.43 2.94
CA ASN A 126 -14.62 -10.64 4.18
C ASN A 126 -13.17 -10.47 4.69
N GLY A 127 -12.15 -10.93 3.95
CA GLY A 127 -10.77 -10.72 4.34
C GLY A 127 -9.75 -11.24 3.32
N PHE A 128 -9.10 -10.32 2.61
CA PHE A 128 -7.96 -10.57 1.74
C PHE A 128 -6.63 -10.32 2.47
N SER A 129 -5.60 -11.10 2.16
CA SER A 129 -4.28 -10.93 2.77
C SER A 129 -3.17 -11.19 1.76
N LEU A 130 -2.41 -10.15 1.39
CA LEU A 130 -1.29 -10.30 0.46
C LEU A 130 -0.15 -11.14 1.02
N ASN A 131 0.11 -11.06 2.34
CA ASN A 131 1.13 -11.90 3.00
C ASN A 131 0.80 -13.39 2.88
N LYS A 132 -0.48 -13.77 3.01
CA LYS A 132 -0.93 -15.16 2.87
C LYS A 132 -1.15 -15.58 1.41
N ALA A 133 -1.27 -14.62 0.50
CA ALA A 133 -1.48 -14.89 -0.92
C ALA A 133 -0.19 -15.39 -1.59
N HIS A 134 0.98 -15.15 -0.99
CA HIS A 134 2.28 -15.56 -1.55
C HIS A 134 2.45 -15.16 -3.04
N LEU A 135 1.92 -13.98 -3.40
CA LEU A 135 2.03 -13.46 -4.76
C LEU A 135 3.50 -13.23 -5.15
N CYS A 136 3.84 -13.59 -6.38
CA CYS A 136 5.15 -13.29 -6.94
C CYS A 136 5.17 -11.84 -7.43
N ILE A 137 5.71 -10.91 -6.64
CA ILE A 137 5.93 -9.52 -7.07
C ILE A 137 7.45 -9.30 -7.16
N PRO A 138 8.05 -9.44 -8.36
CA PRO A 138 9.46 -9.12 -8.55
C PRO A 138 9.77 -7.67 -8.16
N LYS A 139 11.01 -7.39 -7.76
CA LYS A 139 11.43 -6.02 -7.47
C LYS A 139 11.34 -5.19 -8.75
N TYR A 140 10.86 -3.95 -8.63
CA TYR A 140 10.87 -3.03 -9.76
C TYR A 140 12.31 -2.66 -10.11
N GLU A 141 12.66 -2.76 -11.39
CA GLU A 141 13.98 -2.44 -11.91
C GLU A 141 13.83 -1.41 -13.02
N MET A 142 14.36 -0.21 -12.80
CA MET A 142 14.46 0.80 -13.83
C MET A 142 15.33 0.27 -14.98
N GLY A 143 14.84 0.36 -16.22
CA GLY A 143 15.49 -0.22 -17.40
C GLY A 143 14.99 -1.63 -17.76
N ASN A 144 14.29 -2.33 -16.85
CA ASN A 144 13.58 -3.55 -17.23
C ASN A 144 12.32 -3.19 -18.04
N VAL A 145 12.33 -3.57 -19.32
CA VAL A 145 11.26 -3.23 -20.29
C VAL A 145 9.88 -3.65 -19.80
N ARG A 146 9.77 -4.80 -19.10
CA ARG A 146 8.49 -5.31 -18.59
C ARG A 146 8.01 -4.54 -17.37
N CYS A 147 8.91 -4.27 -16.42
CA CYS A 147 8.59 -3.46 -15.24
C CYS A 147 8.08 -2.07 -15.66
N MET A 148 8.80 -1.43 -16.59
CA MET A 148 8.41 -0.14 -17.16
C MET A 148 7.09 -0.22 -17.93
N ARG A 149 6.87 -1.29 -18.71
CA ARG A 149 5.61 -1.48 -19.45
C ARG A 149 4.41 -1.63 -18.53
N ILE A 150 4.52 -2.42 -17.46
CA ILE A 150 3.47 -2.60 -16.46
C ILE A 150 3.17 -1.27 -15.76
N SER A 151 4.20 -0.52 -15.37
CA SER A 151 4.04 0.81 -14.77
C SER A 151 3.30 1.77 -15.71
N GLN A 152 3.70 1.83 -16.97
CA GLN A 152 3.06 2.70 -17.97
C GLN A 152 1.59 2.33 -18.22
N LEU A 153 1.29 1.03 -18.36
CA LEU A 153 -0.09 0.54 -18.52
C LEU A 153 -0.95 0.92 -17.30
N SER A 154 -0.40 0.76 -16.09
CA SER A 154 -1.05 1.16 -14.85
C SER A 154 -1.38 2.65 -14.81
N LYS A 155 -0.45 3.53 -15.22
CA LYS A 155 -0.69 4.97 -15.34
C LYS A 155 -1.80 5.29 -16.35
N GLU A 156 -1.79 4.62 -17.51
CA GLU A 156 -2.83 4.78 -18.54
C GLU A 156 -4.21 4.37 -18.01
N ALA A 157 -4.32 3.26 -17.28
CA ALA A 157 -5.57 2.80 -16.67
C ALA A 157 -6.07 3.75 -15.56
N THR A 158 -5.17 4.39 -14.80
CA THR A 158 -5.55 5.40 -13.82
C THR A 158 -6.16 6.63 -14.50
N GLY A 159 -5.52 7.13 -15.56
CA GLY A 159 -5.95 8.34 -16.27
C GLY A 159 -7.09 8.14 -17.28
N ASN A 160 -7.40 6.91 -17.70
CA ASN A 160 -8.41 6.63 -18.71
C ASN A 160 -9.30 5.44 -18.33
N GLU A 161 -10.47 5.75 -17.78
CA GLU A 161 -11.44 4.74 -17.34
C GLU A 161 -11.95 3.85 -18.49
N ALA A 162 -12.17 4.43 -19.68
CA ALA A 162 -12.69 3.70 -20.82
C ALA A 162 -11.76 2.58 -21.31
N LYS A 163 -10.44 2.71 -21.08
CA LYS A 163 -9.45 1.71 -21.49
C LYS A 163 -9.09 0.70 -20.40
N ARG A 164 -9.65 0.82 -19.19
CA ARG A 164 -9.22 0.00 -18.03
C ARG A 164 -9.31 -1.48 -18.30
N GLU A 165 -10.41 -1.95 -18.89
CA GLU A 165 -10.62 -3.39 -19.13
C GLU A 165 -9.61 -3.96 -20.13
N ASP A 166 -9.37 -3.25 -21.23
CA ASP A 166 -8.36 -3.62 -22.24
C ASP A 166 -6.95 -3.65 -21.62
N ILE A 167 -6.64 -2.66 -20.78
CA ILE A 167 -5.35 -2.56 -20.11
C ILE A 167 -5.17 -3.69 -19.09
N ILE A 168 -6.20 -4.07 -18.34
CA ILE A 168 -6.16 -5.20 -17.40
C ILE A 168 -5.73 -6.49 -18.11
N ALA A 169 -6.25 -6.74 -19.32
CA ALA A 169 -5.84 -7.89 -20.11
C ALA A 169 -4.36 -7.81 -20.56
N LEU A 170 -3.87 -6.61 -20.89
CA LEU A 170 -2.45 -6.39 -21.21
C LEU A 170 -1.55 -6.56 -19.98
N LEU A 171 -1.95 -6.06 -18.82
CA LEU A 171 -1.24 -6.20 -17.55
C LEU A 171 -1.05 -7.68 -17.20
N THR A 172 -2.08 -8.51 -17.37
CA THR A 172 -1.96 -9.97 -17.18
C THR A 172 -0.89 -10.58 -18.08
N LYS A 173 -0.87 -10.23 -19.38
CA LYS A 173 0.13 -10.75 -20.33
C LYS A 173 1.55 -10.36 -19.92
N GLU A 174 1.76 -9.11 -19.56
CA GLU A 174 3.08 -8.58 -19.18
C GLU A 174 3.55 -9.16 -17.84
N TYR A 175 2.67 -9.26 -16.84
CA TYR A 175 2.98 -9.85 -15.54
C TYR A 175 3.36 -11.33 -15.63
N VAL A 176 2.62 -12.14 -16.40
CA VAL A 176 2.94 -13.56 -16.60
C VAL A 176 4.30 -13.74 -17.28
N ARG A 177 4.63 -12.89 -18.26
CA ARG A 177 5.95 -12.91 -18.92
C ARG A 177 7.07 -12.56 -17.94
N LEU A 178 6.89 -11.51 -17.15
CA LEU A 178 7.85 -11.11 -16.12
C LEU A 178 8.10 -12.23 -15.11
N CYS A 179 7.05 -12.92 -14.66
CA CYS A 179 7.19 -14.06 -13.74
C CYS A 179 8.01 -15.20 -14.36
N ARG A 180 7.85 -15.47 -15.67
CA ARG A 180 8.63 -16.51 -16.38
C ARG A 180 10.10 -16.13 -16.50
N GLU A 181 10.40 -14.87 -16.80
CA GLU A 181 11.77 -14.35 -16.87
C GLU A 181 12.45 -14.43 -15.50
N THR A 182 11.75 -13.99 -14.45
CA THR A 182 12.26 -14.03 -13.07
C THR A 182 12.55 -15.46 -12.59
N LYS A 183 11.70 -16.43 -12.95
CA LYS A 183 11.95 -17.85 -12.63
C LYS A 183 13.19 -18.39 -13.33
N LYS A 184 13.44 -18.02 -14.59
CA LYS A 184 14.65 -18.44 -15.33
C LYS A 184 15.92 -17.89 -14.68
N SER A 185 15.91 -16.65 -14.20
CA SER A 185 17.06 -16.03 -13.54
C SER A 185 17.38 -16.58 -12.14
N ARG A 186 16.47 -17.39 -11.54
CA ARG A 186 16.66 -18.05 -10.23
C ARG A 186 17.06 -19.52 -10.33
N ILE A 187 17.37 -20.02 -11.54
CA ILE A 187 17.88 -21.39 -11.76
C ILE A 187 19.39 -21.29 -12.03
N ILE A 188 20.16 -20.95 -10.99
CA ILE A 188 21.60 -21.24 -10.83
C ILE A 188 21.83 -21.42 -9.32
#